data_AF-A0A6A4X352-F1
#
_entry.id   AF-A0A6A4X352-F1
#
_cell.length_a   1.000
_cell.length_b   1.000
_cell.length_c   1.000
_cell.angle_alpha   90.00
_cell.angle_beta   90.00
_cell.angle_gamma   90.00
#
_symmetry.space_group_name_H-M   'P 1'
#
loop_
_entity.id
_entity.type
_entity.pdbx_description
1 polymer ?
#
loop_
_entity_poly.entity_id
_entity_poly.type
_entity_poly.pdbx_seq_one_letter_code
_entity_poly.pdbx_strand_id
1 'polypeptide(L)'
;MDGSTGHSPYKQSKMTCDDQLFVVSMVPLRLVLKDGSAVIWANHTPSSARFCRPISIQYIRESTSLTAETARNMEKEIDELLPLQSASATVSYELYMTMVDGKVVNAVTGTPSSQTCSICGATPRAMNNLEAVSTRPIRNLQYGISTLHCWIRAMEALLRIAYRIRLCKRTARDDQEKKLVEETKQEVQSKLRERLGLRVDEPRTGGAGNSNDGNTARRAFQSAKEFAACTGVDERLVRRVHVILQAVSSFYTVNSAALADYCRQTAELYVELYGWYYMPVTLHKLLMHSATVVEWCLLPIGAMSEEAAESGHKQLRKFRLKHTRKDSRLHAISDLYGYLLVSSDPLVSSIGASRRRRRYRDKVSQLLPETVALLREPELPSSNDEVYGSDSGSDTSSCSDDDSDSSCCSDV
;
A
#
# COMPACT_ATOMS: atom_id res chain seq x y z
N MET A 1 -6.96 -9.57 0.35
CA MET A 1 -7.36 -10.37 -0.83
C MET A 1 -7.19 -9.50 -2.06
N ASP A 2 -6.67 -10.03 -3.16
CA ASP A 2 -6.37 -9.23 -4.34
C ASP A 2 -6.30 -10.07 -5.63
N GLY A 3 -6.53 -9.40 -6.75
CA GLY A 3 -6.38 -9.96 -8.09
C GLY A 3 -4.97 -9.76 -8.64
N SER A 4 -4.33 -10.84 -9.10
CA SER A 4 -3.04 -10.80 -9.79
C SER A 4 -3.21 -11.12 -11.27
N THR A 5 -2.96 -10.13 -12.12
CA THR A 5 -3.06 -10.25 -13.59
C THR A 5 -1.68 -10.30 -14.26
N GLY A 6 -1.67 -10.61 -15.56
CA GLY A 6 -0.46 -10.61 -16.38
C GLY A 6 0.42 -11.85 -16.19
N HIS A 7 -0.17 -12.98 -15.81
CA HIS A 7 0.54 -14.26 -15.76
C HIS A 7 0.65 -14.85 -17.18
N SER A 8 1.76 -15.53 -17.47
CA SER A 8 1.95 -16.16 -18.78
C SER A 8 0.96 -17.33 -18.96
N PRO A 9 0.18 -17.36 -20.05
CA PRO A 9 -0.75 -18.45 -20.27
C PRO A 9 -0.01 -19.76 -20.62
N TYR A 10 -0.42 -20.88 -20.04
CA TYR A 10 0.14 -22.20 -20.33
C TYR A 10 -0.75 -23.00 -21.28
N LYS A 11 -0.14 -23.61 -22.29
CA LYS A 11 -0.84 -24.45 -23.27
C LYS A 11 -1.13 -25.83 -22.67
N GLN A 12 -2.19 -25.92 -21.88
CA GLN A 12 -2.64 -27.17 -21.22
C GLN A 12 -4.11 -27.44 -21.57
N SER A 13 -4.52 -28.73 -21.57
CA SER A 13 -5.86 -29.11 -22.04
C SER A 13 -6.99 -28.63 -21.11
N LYS A 14 -8.16 -28.33 -21.68
CA LYS A 14 -9.45 -28.07 -20.99
C LYS A 14 -9.58 -26.74 -20.20
N MET A 15 -8.83 -25.68 -20.52
CA MET A 15 -9.05 -24.33 -19.95
C MET A 15 -8.83 -23.22 -20.97
N THR A 16 -9.55 -22.11 -20.78
CA THR A 16 -9.46 -20.91 -21.64
C THR A 16 -8.70 -19.73 -21.02
N CYS A 17 -8.46 -19.71 -19.71
CA CYS A 17 -7.85 -18.56 -19.01
C CYS A 17 -7.11 -18.99 -17.71
N ASP A 18 -5.79 -18.83 -17.68
CA ASP A 18 -4.90 -19.06 -16.53
C ASP A 18 -3.90 -17.90 -16.30
N ASP A 19 -4.13 -16.77 -16.98
CA ASP A 19 -3.34 -15.55 -16.91
C ASP A 19 -3.72 -14.64 -15.72
N GLN A 20 -4.73 -15.06 -14.95
CA GLN A 20 -5.27 -14.32 -13.81
C GLN A 20 -5.44 -15.23 -12.60
N LEU A 21 -5.00 -14.71 -11.45
CA LEU A 21 -5.11 -15.36 -10.16
C LEU A 21 -5.87 -14.45 -9.19
N PHE A 22 -6.65 -15.05 -8.31
CA PHE A 22 -7.23 -14.40 -7.15
C PHE A 22 -6.61 -15.00 -5.90
N VAL A 23 -6.04 -14.15 -5.05
CA VAL A 23 -5.22 -14.57 -3.89
C VAL A 23 -5.79 -13.97 -2.61
N VAL A 24 -6.00 -14.83 -1.62
CA VAL A 24 -6.28 -14.44 -0.24
C VAL A 24 -5.04 -14.72 0.58
N SER A 25 -4.58 -13.73 1.35
CA SER A 25 -3.37 -13.82 2.16
C SER A 25 -3.60 -13.16 3.51
N MET A 26 -2.78 -13.55 4.49
CA MET A 26 -2.71 -12.92 5.81
C MET A 26 -1.28 -12.60 6.19
N VAL A 27 -1.10 -11.62 7.08
CA VAL A 27 0.21 -11.30 7.66
C VAL A 27 0.08 -11.34 9.19
N PRO A 28 0.86 -12.16 9.90
CA PRO A 28 0.93 -12.08 11.35
C PRO A 28 1.67 -10.80 11.74
N LEU A 29 1.06 -10.01 12.63
CA LEU A 29 1.59 -8.71 13.05
C LEU A 29 2.22 -8.76 14.44
N ARG A 30 1.50 -9.27 15.44
CA ARG A 30 1.97 -9.37 16.82
C ARG A 30 1.38 -10.60 17.51
N LEU A 31 2.09 -11.07 18.53
CA LEU A 31 1.61 -12.00 19.55
C LEU A 31 1.78 -11.29 20.89
N VAL A 32 0.68 -11.15 21.63
CA VAL A 32 0.64 -10.43 22.91
C VAL A 32 0.01 -11.32 23.98
N LEU A 33 0.35 -11.09 25.24
CA LEU A 33 -0.40 -11.66 26.35
C LEU A 33 -1.81 -11.07 26.37
N LYS A 34 -2.81 -11.88 26.80
CA LYS A 34 -4.23 -11.50 26.76
C LYS A 34 -4.54 -10.27 27.62
N ASP A 35 -3.78 -10.06 28.68
CA ASP A 35 -3.89 -8.87 29.55
C ASP A 35 -3.19 -7.63 28.96
N GLY A 36 -2.57 -7.76 27.79
CA GLY A 36 -1.82 -6.69 27.13
C GLY A 36 -0.49 -6.35 27.79
N SER A 37 -0.06 -7.10 28.81
CA SER A 37 1.12 -6.77 29.63
C SER A 37 2.44 -6.88 28.88
N ALA A 38 2.53 -7.77 27.89
CA ALA A 38 3.75 -7.96 27.12
C ALA A 38 3.47 -8.33 25.66
N VAL A 39 4.37 -7.88 24.79
CA VAL A 39 4.46 -8.32 23.39
C VAL A 39 5.47 -9.47 23.31
N ILE A 40 4.99 -10.69 23.12
CA ILE A 40 5.82 -11.90 23.02
C ILE A 40 6.58 -11.94 21.69
N TRP A 41 5.91 -11.53 20.62
CA TRP A 41 6.51 -11.47 19.29
C TRP A 41 5.91 -10.34 18.48
N ALA A 42 6.74 -9.67 17.68
CA ALA A 42 6.31 -8.64 16.76
C ALA A 42 6.97 -8.80 15.39
N ASN A 43 6.18 -8.65 14.34
CA ASN A 43 6.67 -8.58 12.98
C ASN A 43 7.33 -7.22 12.75
N HIS A 44 8.66 -7.20 12.67
CA HIS A 44 9.42 -5.97 12.41
C HIS A 44 9.42 -5.53 10.94
N THR A 45 8.83 -6.31 10.03
CA THR A 45 8.73 -5.98 8.60
C THR A 45 7.35 -6.36 8.05
N PRO A 46 6.26 -5.76 8.56
CA PRO A 46 4.89 -6.17 8.24
C PRO A 46 4.53 -5.98 6.76
N SER A 47 5.09 -4.96 6.10
CA SER A 47 4.91 -4.74 4.66
C SER A 47 5.72 -5.70 3.76
N SER A 48 6.44 -6.67 4.34
CA SER A 48 7.23 -7.63 3.57
C SER A 48 6.39 -8.83 3.11
N ALA A 49 6.53 -9.19 1.84
CA ALA A 49 5.98 -10.44 1.31
C ALA A 49 6.48 -11.70 2.07
N ARG A 50 7.60 -11.62 2.79
CA ARG A 50 8.17 -12.70 3.59
C ARG A 50 7.38 -13.10 4.83
N PHE A 51 6.36 -12.32 5.19
CA PHE A 51 5.39 -12.68 6.22
C PHE A 51 3.96 -12.72 5.64
N CYS A 52 3.80 -12.56 4.32
CA CYS A 52 2.50 -12.60 3.65
C CYS A 52 2.16 -14.06 3.30
N ARG A 53 1.51 -14.74 4.25
CA ARG A 53 1.09 -16.14 4.15
C ARG A 53 -0.10 -16.27 3.20
N PRO A 54 -0.05 -17.17 2.19
CA PRO A 54 -1.23 -17.47 1.38
C PRO A 54 -2.26 -18.25 2.21
N ILE A 55 -3.52 -17.85 2.13
CA ILE A 55 -4.66 -18.63 2.61
C ILE A 55 -5.22 -19.45 1.44
N SER A 56 -5.53 -18.78 0.33
CA SER A 56 -6.05 -19.45 -0.88
C SER A 56 -5.55 -18.80 -2.17
N ILE A 57 -5.46 -19.59 -3.23
CA ILE A 57 -5.04 -19.17 -4.57
C ILE A 57 -5.97 -19.83 -5.58
N GLN A 58 -6.55 -19.06 -6.48
CA GLN A 58 -7.52 -19.55 -7.46
C GLN A 58 -7.24 -18.98 -8.85
N TYR A 59 -7.37 -19.79 -9.90
CA TYR A 59 -7.33 -19.35 -11.30
C TYR A 59 -8.66 -18.74 -11.71
N ILE A 60 -8.99 -17.59 -11.14
CA ILE A 60 -10.25 -16.88 -11.40
C ILE A 60 -9.94 -15.40 -11.53
N ARG A 61 -10.61 -14.75 -12.48
CA ARG A 61 -10.60 -13.30 -12.61
C ARG A 61 -11.30 -12.66 -11.42
N GLU A 62 -10.61 -11.71 -10.79
CA GLU A 62 -11.19 -10.89 -9.73
C GLU A 62 -12.45 -10.15 -10.24
N SER A 63 -13.57 -10.35 -9.56
CA SER A 63 -14.85 -9.70 -9.82
C SER A 63 -15.45 -9.15 -8.52
N THR A 64 -16.37 -8.20 -8.63
CA THR A 64 -17.06 -7.63 -7.47
C THR A 64 -17.83 -8.69 -6.68
N SER A 65 -18.51 -9.62 -7.38
CA SER A 65 -19.27 -10.70 -6.74
C SER A 65 -18.35 -11.69 -6.02
N LEU A 66 -17.27 -12.14 -6.69
CA LEU A 66 -16.28 -13.05 -6.10
C LEU A 66 -15.63 -12.44 -4.85
N THR A 67 -15.28 -11.15 -4.92
CA THR A 67 -14.66 -10.43 -3.82
C THR A 67 -15.61 -10.34 -2.61
N ALA A 68 -16.86 -9.94 -2.84
CA ALA A 68 -17.85 -9.83 -1.77
C ALA A 68 -18.22 -11.20 -1.18
N GLU A 69 -18.32 -12.24 -2.00
CA GLU A 69 -18.57 -13.61 -1.53
C GLU A 69 -17.40 -14.16 -0.72
N THR A 70 -16.17 -13.98 -1.21
CA THR A 70 -14.96 -14.40 -0.49
C THR A 70 -14.85 -13.69 0.85
N ALA A 71 -15.10 -12.38 0.90
CA ALA A 71 -15.08 -11.63 2.16
C ALA A 71 -16.09 -12.19 3.18
N ARG A 72 -17.34 -12.43 2.77
CA ARG A 72 -18.36 -13.03 3.65
C ARG A 72 -17.98 -14.43 4.12
N ASN A 73 -17.39 -15.24 3.26
CA ASN A 73 -16.96 -16.59 3.63
C ASN A 73 -15.79 -16.54 4.61
N MET A 74 -14.81 -15.64 4.39
CA MET A 74 -13.71 -15.43 5.33
C MET A 74 -14.21 -14.91 6.67
N GLU A 75 -15.16 -13.97 6.71
CA GLU A 75 -15.76 -13.51 7.97
C GLU A 75 -16.39 -14.67 8.76
N LYS A 76 -17.15 -15.55 8.09
CA LYS A 76 -17.70 -16.76 8.73
C LYS A 76 -16.61 -17.70 9.26
N GLU A 77 -15.58 -17.97 8.45
CA GLU A 77 -14.46 -18.83 8.88
C GLU A 77 -13.68 -18.23 10.06
N ILE A 78 -13.59 -16.89 10.13
CA ILE A 78 -12.98 -16.17 11.26
C ILE A 78 -13.86 -16.27 12.51
N ASP A 79 -15.18 -16.11 12.38
CA ASP A 79 -16.13 -16.22 13.50
C ASP A 79 -16.17 -17.64 14.09
N GLU A 80 -15.92 -18.66 13.27
CA GLU A 80 -15.87 -20.07 13.66
C GLU A 80 -14.47 -20.52 14.14
N LEU A 81 -13.47 -19.63 14.12
CA LEU A 81 -12.08 -19.98 14.37
C LEU A 81 -11.85 -20.32 15.85
N LEU A 82 -11.44 -21.56 16.11
CA LEU A 82 -11.11 -22.02 17.46
C LEU A 82 -9.69 -21.59 17.86
N PRO A 83 -9.45 -21.25 19.14
CA PRO A 83 -8.10 -20.99 19.64
C PRO A 83 -7.16 -22.18 19.43
N LEU A 84 -5.90 -21.90 19.10
CA LEU A 84 -4.86 -22.93 19.08
C LEU A 84 -4.51 -23.34 20.50
N GLN A 85 -4.72 -24.63 20.79
CA GLN A 85 -4.33 -25.24 22.04
C GLN A 85 -2.95 -25.88 21.88
N SER A 86 -2.02 -25.51 22.77
CA SER A 86 -0.71 -26.15 22.91
C SER A 86 -0.47 -26.50 24.38
N ALA A 87 0.53 -27.34 24.66
CA ALA A 87 0.88 -27.69 26.04
C ALA A 87 1.27 -26.47 26.90
N SER A 88 1.79 -25.41 26.27
CA SER A 88 2.34 -24.24 26.96
C SER A 88 1.42 -23.03 26.96
N ALA A 89 0.47 -22.94 26.01
CA ALA A 89 -0.38 -21.77 25.84
C ALA A 89 -1.64 -22.06 25.02
N THR A 90 -2.68 -21.26 25.27
CA THR A 90 -3.84 -21.10 24.40
C THR A 90 -3.71 -19.80 23.63
N VAL A 91 -3.76 -19.85 22.29
CA VAL A 91 -3.63 -18.68 21.43
C VAL A 91 -4.95 -18.39 20.72
N SER A 92 -5.56 -17.25 21.01
CA SER A 92 -6.71 -16.71 20.27
C SER A 92 -6.26 -15.80 19.14
N TYR A 93 -7.16 -15.50 18.20
CA TYR A 93 -6.86 -14.73 17.00
C TYR A 93 -7.73 -13.48 16.89
N GLU A 94 -7.11 -12.37 16.51
CA GLU A 94 -7.79 -11.14 16.10
C GLU A 94 -7.36 -10.81 14.67
N LEU A 95 -8.29 -10.92 13.72
CA LEU A 95 -8.02 -10.74 12.30
C LEU A 95 -8.69 -9.46 11.78
N TYR A 96 -7.94 -8.69 10.99
CA TYR A 96 -8.37 -7.41 10.44
C TYR A 96 -8.22 -7.39 8.93
N MET A 97 -9.31 -7.10 8.21
CA MET A 97 -9.32 -7.06 6.74
C MET A 97 -8.85 -5.69 6.21
N THR A 98 -7.62 -5.29 6.53
CA THR A 98 -7.04 -4.00 6.14
C THR A 98 -6.15 -4.07 4.89
N MET A 99 -5.69 -5.26 4.51
CA MET A 99 -4.89 -5.50 3.31
C MET A 99 -5.78 -5.55 2.05
N VAL A 100 -6.49 -4.46 1.79
CA VAL A 100 -7.50 -4.32 0.74
C VAL A 100 -7.36 -2.98 0.03
N ASP A 101 -7.50 -3.00 -1.29
CA ASP A 101 -7.52 -1.78 -2.09
C ASP A 101 -8.91 -1.13 -2.08
N GLY A 102 -9.02 0.05 -2.70
CA GLY A 102 -10.30 0.77 -2.77
C GLY A 102 -11.40 0.00 -3.52
N LYS A 103 -11.04 -0.86 -4.48
CA LYS A 103 -12.00 -1.65 -5.27
C LYS A 103 -12.61 -2.76 -4.42
N VAL A 104 -11.79 -3.48 -3.67
CA VAL A 104 -12.23 -4.50 -2.72
C VAL A 104 -13.13 -3.90 -1.64
N VAL A 105 -12.74 -2.77 -1.05
CA VAL A 105 -13.58 -2.08 -0.05
C VAL A 105 -14.94 -1.71 -0.63
N ASN A 106 -15.00 -1.21 -1.86
CA ASN A 106 -16.28 -0.89 -2.49
C ASN A 106 -17.14 -2.12 -2.72
N ALA A 107 -16.55 -3.24 -3.13
CA ALA A 107 -17.26 -4.51 -3.33
C ALA A 107 -17.88 -5.01 -2.01
N VAL A 108 -17.11 -4.99 -0.91
CA VAL A 108 -17.56 -5.49 0.39
C VAL A 108 -18.57 -4.56 1.05
N THR A 109 -18.39 -3.24 0.91
CA THR A 109 -19.31 -2.24 1.50
C THR A 109 -20.57 -1.98 0.67
N GLY A 110 -20.68 -2.61 -0.51
CA GLY A 110 -21.76 -2.32 -1.45
C GLY A 110 -21.73 -0.89 -1.98
N THR A 111 -20.57 -0.22 -1.95
CA THR A 111 -20.41 1.15 -2.47
C THR A 111 -20.46 1.10 -4.01
N PRO A 112 -21.50 1.63 -4.68
CA PRO A 112 -21.71 1.36 -6.10
C PRO A 112 -20.67 2.01 -7.03
N SER A 113 -20.11 3.14 -6.60
CA SER A 113 -19.20 3.95 -7.42
C SER A 113 -17.83 4.06 -6.76
N SER A 114 -16.78 3.79 -7.53
CA SER A 114 -15.39 4.03 -7.13
C SER A 114 -15.04 5.49 -6.90
N GLN A 115 -15.95 6.41 -7.27
CA GLN A 115 -15.83 7.84 -7.02
C GLN A 115 -16.58 8.30 -5.77
N THR A 116 -17.27 7.41 -5.07
CA THR A 116 -17.93 7.71 -3.79
C THR A 116 -17.04 7.27 -2.64
N CYS A 117 -16.93 8.08 -1.59
CA CYS A 117 -16.20 7.70 -0.40
C CYS A 117 -16.93 6.60 0.35
N SER A 118 -16.30 5.43 0.50
CA SER A 118 -16.87 4.31 1.27
C SER A 118 -16.98 4.58 2.78
N ILE A 119 -16.33 5.64 3.31
CA ILE A 119 -16.34 5.97 4.75
C ILE A 119 -17.53 6.89 5.09
N CYS A 120 -17.71 7.98 4.35
CA CYS A 120 -18.73 9.00 4.65
C CYS A 120 -19.82 9.16 3.58
N GLY A 121 -19.75 8.40 2.48
CA GLY A 121 -20.69 8.47 1.37
C GLY A 121 -20.59 9.75 0.51
N ALA A 122 -19.56 10.59 0.70
CA ALA A 122 -19.38 11.78 -0.11
C ALA A 122 -19.14 11.43 -1.59
N THR A 123 -19.84 12.12 -2.49
CA THR A 123 -19.60 12.07 -3.93
C THR A 123 -18.59 13.14 -4.33
N PRO A 124 -17.98 13.09 -5.53
CA PRO A 124 -16.97 14.07 -5.93
C PRO A 124 -17.45 15.52 -5.84
N ARG A 125 -18.74 15.77 -6.12
CA ARG A 125 -19.35 17.11 -6.03
C ARG A 125 -19.40 17.64 -4.60
N ALA A 126 -19.47 16.75 -3.61
CA ALA A 126 -19.56 17.12 -2.20
C ALA A 126 -18.20 17.14 -1.49
N MET A 127 -17.18 16.47 -2.02
CA MET A 127 -15.89 16.28 -1.33
C MET A 127 -15.14 17.58 -1.00
N ASN A 128 -15.32 18.63 -1.81
CA ASN A 128 -14.69 19.93 -1.56
C ASN A 128 -15.50 20.81 -0.59
N ASN A 129 -16.71 20.40 -0.18
CA ASN A 129 -17.46 21.08 0.88
C ASN A 129 -17.09 20.44 2.24
N LEU A 130 -16.05 20.98 2.86
CA LEU A 130 -15.43 20.39 4.06
C LEU A 130 -16.39 20.36 5.25
N GLU A 131 -17.16 21.43 5.47
CA GLU A 131 -18.16 21.50 6.54
C GLU A 131 -19.22 20.42 6.37
N ALA A 132 -19.85 20.32 5.19
CA ALA A 132 -20.87 19.32 4.92
C ALA A 132 -20.34 17.89 4.95
N VAL A 133 -19.04 17.68 4.69
CA VAL A 133 -18.39 16.38 4.83
C VAL A 133 -18.17 16.02 6.29
N SER A 134 -17.73 16.98 7.11
CA SER A 134 -17.39 16.77 8.52
C SER A 134 -18.58 16.29 9.36
N THR A 135 -19.81 16.65 8.95
CA THR A 135 -21.05 16.25 9.64
C THR A 135 -21.62 14.92 9.16
N ARG A 136 -21.01 14.26 8.17
CA ARG A 136 -21.52 12.99 7.64
C ARG A 136 -21.22 11.83 8.60
N PRO A 137 -22.10 10.82 8.68
CA PRO A 137 -21.81 9.62 9.46
C PRO A 137 -20.60 8.89 8.89
N ILE A 138 -19.69 8.49 9.77
CA ILE A 138 -18.49 7.71 9.45
C ILE A 138 -18.82 6.22 9.60
N ARG A 139 -18.43 5.42 8.61
CA ARG A 139 -18.62 3.96 8.55
C ARG A 139 -17.36 3.30 8.00
N ASN A 140 -17.30 1.97 8.05
CA ASN A 140 -16.33 1.17 7.29
C ASN A 140 -14.85 1.45 7.65
N LEU A 141 -14.59 1.90 8.89
CA LEU A 141 -13.23 2.13 9.39
C LEU A 141 -12.41 0.85 9.48
N GLN A 142 -13.07 -0.30 9.57
CA GLN A 142 -12.43 -1.61 9.71
C GLN A 142 -11.54 -2.04 8.54
N TYR A 143 -11.71 -1.40 7.39
CA TYR A 143 -10.90 -1.67 6.20
C TYR A 143 -9.66 -0.77 6.13
N GLY A 144 -9.47 0.12 7.10
CA GLY A 144 -8.32 1.02 7.16
C GLY A 144 -8.19 1.95 5.95
N ILE A 145 -6.96 2.38 5.68
CA ILE A 145 -6.59 3.17 4.50
C ILE A 145 -5.42 2.49 3.79
N SER A 146 -5.60 2.29 2.49
CA SER A 146 -4.59 1.72 1.61
C SER A 146 -3.47 2.74 1.33
N THR A 147 -2.34 2.58 2.02
CA THR A 147 -1.25 3.56 2.02
C THR A 147 -0.55 3.64 0.65
N LEU A 148 -0.34 2.51 -0.02
CA LEU A 148 0.27 2.47 -1.35
C LEU A 148 -0.57 3.28 -2.34
N HIS A 149 -1.89 3.07 -2.33
CA HIS A 149 -2.78 3.84 -3.19
C HIS A 149 -2.89 5.30 -2.76
N CYS A 150 -2.70 5.64 -1.49
CA CYS A 150 -2.63 7.05 -1.07
C CYS A 150 -1.48 7.77 -1.77
N TRP A 151 -0.27 7.20 -1.79
CA TRP A 151 0.87 7.79 -2.50
C TRP A 151 0.57 7.99 -3.99
N ILE A 152 0.11 6.92 -4.66
CA ILE A 152 -0.14 6.95 -6.11
C ILE A 152 -1.25 7.93 -6.46
N ARG A 153 -2.40 7.85 -5.77
CA ARG A 153 -3.58 8.68 -6.07
C ARG A 153 -3.38 10.14 -5.67
N ALA A 154 -2.60 10.43 -4.64
CA ALA A 154 -2.21 11.80 -4.32
C ALA A 154 -1.35 12.40 -5.43
N MET A 155 -0.31 11.70 -5.90
CA MET A 155 0.51 12.16 -7.03
C MET A 155 -0.34 12.37 -8.28
N GLU A 156 -1.21 11.42 -8.62
CA GLU A 156 -2.13 11.53 -9.76
C GLU A 156 -3.08 12.73 -9.65
N ALA A 157 -3.56 13.04 -8.43
CA ALA A 157 -4.40 14.21 -8.21
C ALA A 157 -3.66 15.49 -8.58
N LEU A 158 -2.43 15.65 -8.08
CA LEU A 158 -1.61 16.83 -8.33
C LEU A 158 -1.19 16.94 -9.80
N LEU A 159 -0.87 15.83 -10.46
CA LEU A 159 -0.61 15.80 -11.90
C LEU A 159 -1.84 16.22 -12.71
N ARG A 160 -3.03 15.72 -12.35
CA ARG A 160 -4.27 16.09 -13.06
C ARG A 160 -4.67 17.55 -12.86
N ILE A 161 -4.34 18.14 -11.72
CA ILE A 161 -4.44 19.58 -11.47
C ILE A 161 -3.44 20.31 -12.38
N ALA A 162 -2.17 19.89 -12.38
CA ALA A 162 -1.11 20.47 -13.21
C ALA A 162 -1.49 20.54 -14.70
N TYR A 163 -2.02 19.44 -15.25
CA TYR A 163 -2.42 19.38 -16.67
C TYR A 163 -3.57 20.33 -17.02
N ARG A 164 -4.33 20.80 -16.02
CA ARG A 164 -5.49 21.68 -16.18
C ARG A 164 -5.27 23.06 -15.59
N ILE A 165 -4.06 23.37 -15.14
CA ILE A 165 -3.78 24.60 -14.40
C ILE A 165 -4.02 25.85 -15.24
N ARG A 166 -3.77 25.78 -16.56
CA ARG A 166 -4.06 26.86 -17.51
C ARG A 166 -5.56 27.09 -17.74
N LEU A 167 -6.40 26.08 -17.48
CA LEU A 167 -7.84 26.16 -17.66
C LEU A 167 -8.59 26.54 -16.37
N CYS A 168 -8.05 26.17 -15.20
CA CYS A 168 -8.76 26.24 -13.91
C CYS A 168 -10.16 25.61 -13.96
N LYS A 169 -10.32 24.56 -14.76
CA LYS A 169 -11.56 23.80 -14.92
C LYS A 169 -11.32 22.32 -14.68
N ARG A 170 -12.27 21.67 -14.03
CA ARG A 170 -12.25 20.21 -13.79
C ARG A 170 -12.19 19.39 -15.09
N THR A 171 -12.96 19.80 -16.09
CA THR A 171 -13.18 19.05 -17.33
C THR A 171 -12.96 19.95 -18.53
N ALA A 172 -12.11 19.52 -19.47
CA ALA A 172 -12.01 20.08 -20.81
C ALA A 172 -13.14 19.49 -21.67
N ARG A 173 -13.98 20.35 -22.27
CA ARG A 173 -15.17 19.94 -23.03
C ARG A 173 -14.97 20.09 -24.53
N ASP A 174 -14.47 21.24 -24.96
CA ASP A 174 -14.18 21.50 -26.37
C ASP A 174 -12.78 21.04 -26.77
N ASP A 175 -12.51 21.05 -28.07
CA ASP A 175 -11.27 20.51 -28.62
C ASP A 175 -10.06 21.42 -28.37
N GLN A 176 -10.28 22.73 -28.19
CA GLN A 176 -9.21 23.66 -27.84
C GLN A 176 -8.75 23.43 -26.40
N GLU A 177 -9.69 23.28 -25.46
CA GLU A 177 -9.42 22.93 -24.07
C GLU A 177 -8.69 21.57 -23.96
N LYS A 178 -9.14 20.56 -24.72
CA LYS A 178 -8.49 19.24 -24.73
C LYS A 178 -7.05 19.33 -25.25
N LYS A 179 -6.84 20.09 -26.33
CA LYS A 179 -5.51 20.31 -26.91
C LYS A 179 -4.59 21.01 -25.91
N LEU A 180 -5.08 22.05 -25.23
CA LEU A 180 -4.32 22.77 -24.21
C LEU A 180 -3.93 21.88 -23.01
N VAL A 181 -4.82 20.98 -22.58
CA VAL A 181 -4.53 20.01 -21.51
C VAL A 181 -3.45 19.03 -21.96
N GLU A 182 -3.51 18.54 -23.19
CA GLU A 182 -2.52 17.60 -23.73
C GLU A 182 -1.15 18.27 -23.92
N GLU A 183 -1.10 19.49 -24.43
CA GLU A 183 0.14 20.29 -24.52
C GLU A 183 0.75 20.52 -23.12
N THR A 184 -0.08 20.94 -22.15
CA THR A 184 0.38 21.14 -20.76
C THR A 184 0.87 19.83 -20.13
N LYS A 185 0.20 18.71 -20.41
CA LYS A 185 0.61 17.38 -19.95
C LYS A 185 1.99 17.01 -20.50
N GLN A 186 2.23 17.21 -21.79
CA GLN A 186 3.52 16.90 -22.43
C GLN A 186 4.64 17.78 -21.87
N GLU A 187 4.39 19.07 -21.66
CA GLU A 187 5.36 19.98 -21.01
C GLU A 187 5.72 19.51 -19.59
N VAL A 188 4.72 19.18 -18.78
CA VAL A 188 4.93 18.69 -17.40
C VAL A 188 5.68 17.35 -17.39
N GLN A 189 5.33 16.42 -18.29
CA GLN A 189 6.04 15.15 -18.44
C GLN A 189 7.50 15.34 -18.82
N SER A 190 7.82 16.24 -19.76
CA SER A 190 9.20 16.56 -20.15
C SER A 190 9.99 17.11 -18.96
N LYS A 191 9.44 18.11 -18.26
CA LYS A 191 10.08 18.72 -17.08
C LYS A 191 10.35 17.71 -15.97
N LEU A 192 9.38 16.83 -15.67
CA LEU A 192 9.55 15.78 -14.65
C LEU A 192 10.59 14.74 -15.06
N ARG A 193 10.65 14.40 -16.35
CA ARG A 193 11.66 13.49 -16.88
C ARG A 193 13.06 14.10 -16.83
N GLU A 194 13.21 15.36 -17.21
CA GLU A 194 14.49 16.06 -17.25
C GLU A 194 15.04 16.36 -15.85
N ARG A 195 14.20 16.92 -14.96
CA ARG A 195 14.66 17.40 -13.65
C ARG A 195 14.64 16.33 -12.56
N LEU A 196 13.72 15.37 -12.63
CA LEU A 196 13.56 14.33 -11.60
C LEU A 196 13.84 12.92 -12.13
N GLY A 197 14.03 12.72 -13.44
CA GLY A 197 14.18 11.39 -14.01
C GLY A 197 12.93 10.53 -13.80
N LEU A 198 11.74 11.16 -13.80
CA LEU A 198 10.47 10.48 -13.57
C LEU A 198 9.65 10.37 -14.87
N ARG A 199 9.19 9.16 -15.16
CA ARG A 199 8.22 8.89 -16.23
C ARG A 199 6.83 8.78 -15.60
N VAL A 200 5.94 9.71 -15.89
CA VAL A 200 4.59 9.78 -15.30
C VAL A 200 3.52 9.71 -16.37
N ASP A 201 2.39 9.05 -16.08
CA ASP A 201 1.26 8.90 -16.99
C ASP A 201 1.59 8.36 -18.40
N GLU A 202 2.66 7.55 -18.50
CA GLU A 202 3.00 6.81 -19.72
C GLU A 202 2.31 5.42 -19.69
N PRO A 203 1.62 5.00 -20.76
CA PRO A 203 1.06 3.65 -20.85
C PRO A 203 2.16 2.59 -20.74
N ARG A 204 1.93 1.52 -19.97
CA ARG A 204 2.85 0.39 -19.95
C ARG A 204 2.67 -0.49 -21.19
N THR A 205 3.77 -1.07 -21.66
CA THR A 205 3.76 -2.07 -22.74
C THR A 205 2.81 -3.21 -22.37
N GLY A 206 1.81 -3.48 -23.21
CA GLY A 206 0.76 -4.48 -22.95
C GLY A 206 -0.60 -3.90 -22.49
N GLY A 207 -0.74 -2.57 -22.40
CA GLY A 207 -2.05 -1.90 -22.29
C GLY A 207 -2.70 -1.87 -20.89
N ALA A 208 -2.09 -2.50 -19.88
CA ALA A 208 -2.58 -2.49 -18.51
C ALA A 208 -1.75 -1.56 -17.61
N GLY A 209 -2.40 -0.49 -17.11
CA GLY A 209 -1.80 0.48 -16.19
C GLY A 209 -0.92 1.54 -16.86
N ASN A 210 -0.37 2.44 -16.02
CA ASN A 210 0.54 3.50 -16.44
C ASN A 210 1.87 3.42 -15.65
N SER A 211 2.80 4.32 -15.93
CA SER A 211 4.09 4.42 -15.24
C SER A 211 3.99 4.94 -13.80
N ASN A 212 2.78 5.28 -13.31
CA ASN A 212 2.57 5.73 -11.95
C ASN A 212 2.49 4.52 -11.02
N ASP A 213 3.62 4.20 -10.40
CA ASP A 213 3.67 3.23 -9.32
C ASP A 213 4.14 3.88 -8.01
N GLY A 214 4.15 3.10 -6.93
CA GLY A 214 4.56 3.58 -5.62
C GLY A 214 6.00 4.09 -5.57
N ASN A 215 6.89 3.68 -6.50
CA ASN A 215 8.24 4.22 -6.54
C ASN A 215 8.25 5.61 -7.21
N THR A 216 7.55 5.76 -8.33
CA THR A 216 7.36 7.07 -8.99
C THR A 216 6.74 8.08 -8.03
N ALA A 217 5.69 7.70 -7.30
CA ALA A 217 5.02 8.57 -6.34
C ALA A 217 5.95 9.00 -5.19
N ARG A 218 6.63 8.06 -4.53
CA ARG A 218 7.54 8.40 -3.42
C ARG A 218 8.68 9.31 -3.87
N ARG A 219 9.26 9.06 -5.05
CA ARG A 219 10.31 9.94 -5.62
C ARG A 219 9.79 11.33 -5.98
N ALA A 220 8.56 11.45 -6.48
CA ALA A 220 7.96 12.74 -6.79
C ALA A 220 7.83 13.63 -5.53
N PHE A 221 7.34 13.07 -4.42
CA PHE A 221 7.15 13.81 -3.18
C PHE A 221 8.46 14.08 -2.42
N GLN A 222 9.50 13.23 -2.56
CA GLN A 222 10.81 13.45 -1.96
C GLN A 222 11.41 14.83 -2.28
N SER A 223 11.14 15.35 -3.49
CA SER A 223 11.55 16.69 -3.89
C SER A 223 10.34 17.57 -4.17
N ALA A 224 9.58 17.90 -3.11
CA ALA A 224 8.37 18.71 -3.20
C ALA A 224 8.57 20.01 -3.99
N LYS A 225 9.70 20.69 -3.78
CA LYS A 225 10.10 21.92 -4.49
C LYS A 225 10.27 21.70 -6.00
N GLU A 226 11.03 20.68 -6.40
CA GLU A 226 11.24 20.38 -7.82
C GLU A 226 9.94 19.91 -8.48
N PHE A 227 9.15 19.08 -7.79
CA PHE A 227 7.86 18.63 -8.28
C PHE A 227 6.89 19.80 -8.48
N ALA A 228 6.79 20.70 -7.51
CA ALA A 228 6.02 21.94 -7.61
C ALA A 228 6.49 22.81 -8.78
N ALA A 229 7.80 23.02 -8.92
CA ALA A 229 8.38 23.81 -10.01
C ALA A 229 8.13 23.19 -11.41
N CYS A 230 8.11 21.87 -11.53
CA CYS A 230 7.79 21.17 -12.78
C CYS A 230 6.30 21.23 -13.13
N THR A 231 5.43 21.13 -12.13
CA THR A 231 3.97 20.98 -12.30
C THR A 231 3.19 22.29 -12.23
N GLY A 232 3.76 23.33 -11.63
CA GLY A 232 3.07 24.58 -11.31
C GLY A 232 2.12 24.48 -10.12
N VAL A 233 2.06 23.33 -9.43
CA VAL A 233 1.27 23.16 -8.21
C VAL A 233 1.98 23.84 -7.03
N ASP A 234 1.22 24.44 -6.11
CA ASP A 234 1.75 25.13 -4.93
C ASP A 234 2.61 24.19 -4.07
N GLU A 235 3.84 24.62 -3.81
CA GLU A 235 4.84 23.84 -3.07
C GLU A 235 4.38 23.48 -1.65
N ARG A 236 3.65 24.39 -0.98
CA ARG A 236 3.15 24.14 0.37
C ARG A 236 2.14 23.00 0.35
N LEU A 237 1.23 22.99 -0.62
CA LEU A 237 0.28 21.87 -0.77
C LEU A 237 1.03 20.54 -1.01
N VAL A 238 2.00 20.51 -1.93
CA VAL A 238 2.80 19.31 -2.23
C VAL A 238 3.51 18.81 -0.97
N ARG A 239 4.17 19.71 -0.23
CA ARG A 239 4.89 19.39 1.01
C ARG A 239 3.95 18.87 2.10
N ARG A 240 2.79 19.50 2.31
CA ARG A 240 1.83 19.07 3.32
C ARG A 240 1.25 17.69 3.03
N VAL A 241 0.90 17.43 1.77
CA VAL A 241 0.46 16.09 1.34
C VAL A 241 1.56 15.05 1.58
N HIS A 242 2.83 15.39 1.30
CA HIS A 242 3.97 14.50 1.58
C HIS A 242 4.08 14.17 3.08
N VAL A 243 3.99 15.17 3.96
CA VAL A 243 4.05 14.98 5.42
C VAL A 243 2.97 14.01 5.90
N ILE A 244 1.72 14.18 5.45
CA ILE A 244 0.59 13.30 5.82
C ILE A 244 0.83 11.87 5.32
N LEU A 245 1.29 11.73 4.07
CA LEU A 245 1.61 10.42 3.48
C LEU A 245 2.73 9.71 4.25
N GLN A 246 3.78 10.42 4.68
CA GLN A 246 4.84 9.86 5.51
C GLN A 246 4.32 9.42 6.87
N ALA A 247 3.53 10.25 7.56
CA ALA A 247 3.00 9.94 8.88
C ALA A 247 2.13 8.67 8.85
N VAL A 248 1.13 8.65 7.94
CA VAL A 248 0.18 7.54 7.81
C VAL A 248 0.84 6.24 7.30
N SER A 249 1.87 6.34 6.46
CA SER A 249 2.59 5.16 5.96
C SER A 249 3.69 4.67 6.89
N SER A 250 3.98 5.40 7.98
CA SER A 250 5.01 5.01 8.93
C SER A 250 4.56 3.84 9.80
N PHE A 251 5.54 3.21 10.46
CA PHE A 251 5.29 2.19 11.49
C PHE A 251 5.25 2.77 12.90
N TYR A 252 5.17 4.10 13.02
CA TYR A 252 5.11 4.80 14.30
C TYR A 252 3.66 5.12 14.66
N THR A 253 3.38 5.17 15.96
CA THR A 253 2.09 5.63 16.46
C THR A 253 1.93 7.10 16.12
N VAL A 254 0.79 7.46 15.53
CA VAL A 254 0.49 8.83 15.08
C VAL A 254 -0.40 9.53 16.11
N ASN A 255 -0.12 10.79 16.40
CA ASN A 255 -1.00 11.63 17.21
C ASN A 255 -2.23 12.01 16.37
N SER A 256 -3.38 11.38 16.64
CA SER A 256 -4.60 11.56 15.86
C SER A 256 -5.10 13.00 15.87
N ALA A 257 -5.01 13.72 16.99
CA ALA A 257 -5.42 15.12 17.09
C ALA A 257 -4.52 16.03 16.24
N ALA A 258 -3.19 15.88 16.37
CA ALA A 258 -2.24 16.66 15.56
C ALA A 258 -2.40 16.35 14.06
N LEU A 259 -2.59 15.08 13.70
CA LEU A 259 -2.89 14.67 12.33
C LEU A 259 -4.21 15.29 11.83
N ALA A 260 -5.27 15.28 12.64
CA ALA A 260 -6.57 15.85 12.26
C ALA A 260 -6.46 17.34 11.95
N ASP A 261 -5.77 18.11 12.79
CA ASP A 261 -5.52 19.53 12.56
C ASP A 261 -4.71 19.77 11.29
N TYR A 262 -3.62 19.02 11.12
CA TYR A 262 -2.74 19.17 9.96
C TYR A 262 -3.45 18.81 8.64
N CYS A 263 -4.27 17.75 8.66
CA CYS A 263 -5.09 17.31 7.55
C CYS A 263 -6.20 18.32 7.20
N ARG A 264 -6.89 18.88 8.20
CA ARG A 264 -7.92 19.91 8.00
C ARG A 264 -7.36 21.14 7.29
N GLN A 265 -6.27 21.71 7.82
CA GLN A 265 -5.58 22.84 7.20
C GLN A 265 -5.10 22.53 5.77
N THR A 266 -4.71 21.28 5.50
CA THR A 266 -4.30 20.85 4.15
C THR A 266 -5.50 20.75 3.21
N ALA A 267 -6.65 20.28 3.70
CA ALA A 267 -7.89 20.24 2.93
C ALA A 267 -8.40 21.65 2.61
N GLU A 268 -8.35 22.56 3.57
CA GLU A 268 -8.68 23.98 3.40
C GLU A 268 -7.79 24.61 2.31
N LEU A 269 -6.46 24.43 2.41
CA LEU A 269 -5.51 24.91 1.41
C LEU A 269 -5.78 24.32 0.01
N TYR A 270 -6.12 23.02 -0.06
CA TYR A 270 -6.48 22.39 -1.34
C TYR A 270 -7.71 23.05 -1.97
N VAL A 271 -8.76 23.30 -1.18
CA VAL A 271 -10.01 23.90 -1.68
C VAL A 271 -9.80 25.37 -2.05
N GLU A 272 -9.00 26.11 -1.28
CA GLU A 272 -8.63 27.50 -1.58
C GLU A 272 -7.93 27.60 -2.94
N LEU A 273 -6.89 26.79 -3.17
CA LEU A 273 -6.07 26.88 -4.38
C LEU A 273 -6.71 26.20 -5.60
N TYR A 274 -7.37 25.06 -5.37
CA TYR A 274 -7.79 24.14 -6.42
C TYR A 274 -9.23 23.66 -6.24
N GLY A 275 -10.10 24.44 -5.60
CA GLY A 275 -11.52 24.10 -5.38
C GLY A 275 -12.31 23.79 -6.65
N TRP A 276 -11.84 24.28 -7.80
CA TRP A 276 -12.36 23.98 -9.14
C TRP A 276 -12.09 22.53 -9.59
N TYR A 277 -11.16 21.81 -8.96
CA TYR A 277 -10.88 20.38 -9.18
C TYR A 277 -11.34 19.56 -7.97
N TYR A 278 -12.24 18.60 -8.19
CA TYR A 278 -12.75 17.77 -7.10
C TYR A 278 -11.67 16.84 -6.56
N MET A 279 -11.53 16.82 -5.24
CA MET A 279 -10.60 15.93 -4.57
C MET A 279 -10.90 14.47 -4.92
N PRO A 280 -9.92 13.67 -5.36
CA PRO A 280 -10.13 12.24 -5.58
C PRO A 280 -10.47 11.52 -4.27
N VAL A 281 -11.25 10.43 -4.35
CA VAL A 281 -11.73 9.67 -3.18
C VAL A 281 -10.61 9.31 -2.21
N THR A 282 -9.47 8.84 -2.71
CA THR A 282 -8.34 8.43 -1.85
C THR A 282 -7.71 9.63 -1.15
N LEU A 283 -7.54 10.76 -1.83
CA LEU A 283 -7.03 11.99 -1.20
C LEU A 283 -8.04 12.53 -0.18
N HIS A 284 -9.34 12.44 -0.48
CA HIS A 284 -10.39 12.76 0.47
C HIS A 284 -10.37 11.86 1.71
N LYS A 285 -10.20 10.54 1.55
CA LYS A 285 -10.02 9.63 2.69
C LYS A 285 -8.79 9.99 3.52
N LEU A 286 -7.69 10.30 2.85
CA LEU A 286 -6.45 10.70 3.51
C LEU A 286 -6.62 12.00 4.32
N LEU A 287 -7.26 13.02 3.77
CA LEU A 287 -7.38 14.33 4.43
C LEU A 287 -8.55 14.42 5.41
N MET A 288 -9.65 13.70 5.17
CA MET A 288 -10.86 13.84 6.00
C MET A 288 -11.03 12.73 7.02
N HIS A 289 -10.45 11.54 6.79
CA HIS A 289 -10.76 10.34 7.59
C HIS A 289 -9.52 9.67 8.20
N SER A 290 -8.29 10.06 7.83
CA SER A 290 -7.08 9.38 8.32
C SER A 290 -6.90 9.42 9.83
N ALA A 291 -7.20 10.56 10.47
CA ALA A 291 -7.11 10.68 11.92
C ALA A 291 -8.06 9.72 12.65
N THR A 292 -9.31 9.62 12.19
CA THR A 292 -10.30 8.68 12.76
C THR A 292 -9.92 7.23 12.47
N VAL A 293 -9.32 6.94 11.32
CA VAL A 293 -8.80 5.60 11.01
C VAL A 293 -7.61 5.26 11.93
N VAL A 294 -6.71 6.21 12.21
CA VAL A 294 -5.61 6.01 13.16
C VAL A 294 -6.14 5.63 14.55
N GLU A 295 -7.23 6.25 15.00
CA GLU A 295 -7.87 5.93 16.30
C GLU A 295 -8.54 4.56 16.30
N TRP A 296 -9.06 4.12 15.16
CA TRP A 296 -9.70 2.82 15.02
C TRP A 296 -8.69 1.66 14.90
N CYS A 297 -7.57 1.89 14.21
CA CYS A 297 -6.58 0.86 13.94
C CYS A 297 -5.84 0.44 15.22
N LEU A 298 -5.76 -0.87 15.45
CA LEU A 298 -4.99 -1.46 16.55
C LEU A 298 -3.49 -1.14 16.46
N LEU A 299 -2.96 -1.04 15.24
CA LEU A 299 -1.55 -0.81 14.94
C LEU A 299 -1.40 0.37 13.97
N PRO A 300 -0.21 0.99 13.88
CA PRO A 300 0.06 2.02 12.89
C PRO A 300 -0.39 1.58 11.48
N ILE A 301 -1.04 2.49 10.74
CA ILE A 301 -1.66 2.16 9.45
C ILE A 301 -0.64 1.54 8.47
N GLY A 302 0.60 2.03 8.46
CA GLY A 302 1.67 1.45 7.65
C GLY A 302 1.90 -0.05 7.93
N ALA A 303 1.78 -0.50 9.17
CA ALA A 303 1.94 -1.90 9.57
C ALA A 303 0.75 -2.77 9.16
N MET A 304 -0.42 -2.17 8.93
CA MET A 304 -1.65 -2.86 8.52
C MET A 304 -1.90 -2.76 7.00
N SER A 305 -0.92 -2.26 6.24
CA SER A 305 -1.05 -1.96 4.81
C SER A 305 -1.04 -3.17 3.89
N GLU A 306 -1.61 -2.99 2.70
CA GLU A 306 -1.68 -3.94 1.59
C GLU A 306 -0.33 -4.18 0.88
N GLU A 307 0.72 -3.43 1.20
CA GLU A 307 2.02 -3.48 0.50
C GLU A 307 2.66 -4.87 0.50
N ALA A 308 2.41 -5.67 1.54
CA ALA A 308 2.91 -7.04 1.64
C ALA A 308 2.28 -7.94 0.57
N ALA A 309 0.97 -7.83 0.33
CA ALA A 309 0.27 -8.60 -0.70
C ALA A 309 0.72 -8.19 -2.10
N GLU A 310 0.82 -6.89 -2.36
CA GLU A 310 1.26 -6.39 -3.68
C GLU A 310 2.71 -6.76 -3.99
N SER A 311 3.57 -6.75 -2.97
CA SER A 311 4.93 -7.30 -3.08
C SER A 311 4.91 -8.82 -3.32
N GLY A 312 3.96 -9.52 -2.69
CA GLY A 312 3.70 -10.94 -2.88
C GLY A 312 3.34 -11.29 -4.33
N HIS A 313 2.60 -10.44 -5.05
CA HIS A 313 2.28 -10.65 -6.47
C HIS A 313 3.53 -10.75 -7.37
N LYS A 314 4.62 -10.04 -7.03
CA LYS A 314 5.90 -10.17 -7.75
C LYS A 314 6.53 -11.55 -7.52
N GLN A 315 6.45 -12.06 -6.29
CA GLN A 315 6.93 -13.41 -5.96
C GLN A 315 6.05 -14.48 -6.62
N LEU A 316 4.73 -14.33 -6.58
CA LEU A 316 3.76 -15.20 -7.22
C LEU A 316 4.08 -15.42 -8.70
N ARG A 317 4.28 -14.32 -9.46
CA ARG A 317 4.69 -14.39 -10.88
C ARG A 317 6.03 -15.11 -11.06
N LYS A 318 7.02 -14.81 -10.23
CA LYS A 318 8.35 -15.45 -10.29
C LYS A 318 8.28 -16.94 -10.00
N PHE A 319 7.60 -17.34 -8.93
CA PHE A 319 7.47 -18.72 -8.49
C PHE A 319 6.72 -19.53 -9.53
N ARG A 320 5.56 -19.04 -10.01
CA ARG A 320 4.82 -19.71 -11.09
C ARG A 320 5.68 -19.93 -12.34
N LEU A 321 6.51 -18.95 -12.72
CA LEU A 321 7.33 -19.09 -13.92
C LEU A 321 8.52 -20.04 -13.77
N LYS A 322 9.20 -19.99 -12.62
CA LYS A 322 10.53 -20.58 -12.43
C LYS A 322 10.59 -21.79 -11.50
N HIS A 323 9.58 -21.98 -10.64
CA HIS A 323 9.65 -22.93 -9.52
C HIS A 323 8.52 -23.96 -9.50
N THR A 324 7.55 -23.86 -10.41
CA THR A 324 6.44 -24.82 -10.48
C THR A 324 6.60 -25.78 -11.64
N ARG A 325 6.13 -27.00 -11.46
CA ARG A 325 5.94 -27.94 -12.57
C ARG A 325 4.93 -27.38 -13.57
N LYS A 326 5.16 -27.66 -14.86
CA LYS A 326 4.35 -27.17 -16.00
C LYS A 326 3.66 -28.30 -16.76
N ASP A 327 3.59 -29.48 -16.13
CA ASP A 327 2.93 -30.68 -16.64
C ASP A 327 1.41 -30.64 -16.42
N SER A 328 0.95 -30.06 -15.31
CA SER A 328 -0.47 -29.84 -15.02
C SER A 328 -0.73 -28.59 -14.19
N ARG A 329 -1.95 -28.06 -14.26
CA ARG A 329 -2.38 -26.91 -13.44
C ARG A 329 -2.41 -27.22 -11.95
N LEU A 330 -2.78 -28.46 -11.60
CA LEU A 330 -2.85 -28.92 -10.22
C LEU A 330 -1.45 -28.96 -9.60
N HIS A 331 -0.47 -29.50 -10.32
CA HIS A 331 0.93 -29.46 -9.89
C HIS A 331 1.44 -28.03 -9.83
N ALA A 332 1.14 -27.21 -10.85
CA ALA A 332 1.58 -25.82 -10.87
C ALA A 332 1.08 -25.02 -9.65
N ILE A 333 -0.21 -25.12 -9.32
CA ILE A 333 -0.80 -24.40 -8.18
C ILE A 333 -0.36 -24.99 -6.84
N SER A 334 -0.22 -26.32 -6.75
CA SER A 334 0.30 -26.99 -5.54
C SER A 334 1.72 -26.56 -5.23
N ASP A 335 2.60 -26.54 -6.25
CA ASP A 335 3.98 -26.08 -6.09
C ASP A 335 4.01 -24.60 -5.72
N LEU A 336 3.21 -23.78 -6.41
CA LEU A 336 3.12 -22.34 -6.14
C LEU A 336 2.72 -22.07 -4.69
N TYR A 337 1.70 -22.77 -4.20
CA TYR A 337 1.23 -22.66 -2.82
C TYR A 337 2.33 -23.10 -1.83
N GLY A 338 2.99 -24.23 -2.08
CA GLY A 338 4.10 -24.72 -1.24
C GLY A 338 5.28 -23.74 -1.17
N TYR A 339 5.72 -23.19 -2.31
CA TYR A 339 6.79 -22.19 -2.33
C TYR A 339 6.40 -20.91 -1.59
N LEU A 340 5.15 -20.46 -1.73
CA LEU A 340 4.67 -19.30 -0.99
C LEU A 340 4.66 -19.57 0.52
N LEU A 341 4.20 -20.74 0.97
CA LEU A 341 4.26 -21.13 2.39
C LEU A 341 5.69 -21.10 2.94
N VAL A 342 6.66 -21.68 2.24
CA VAL A 342 8.07 -21.68 2.66
C VAL A 342 8.66 -20.27 2.65
N SER A 343 8.37 -19.48 1.61
CA SER A 343 8.89 -18.11 1.48
C SER A 343 8.31 -17.13 2.51
N SER A 344 7.11 -17.42 3.01
CA SER A 344 6.38 -16.63 4.00
C SER A 344 6.45 -17.21 5.42
N ASP A 345 7.23 -18.27 5.62
CA ASP A 345 7.34 -18.93 6.92
C ASP A 345 8.06 -18.02 7.94
N PRO A 346 7.45 -17.71 9.11
CA PRO A 346 8.05 -16.81 10.09
C PRO A 346 9.41 -17.26 10.62
N LEU A 347 9.65 -18.57 10.79
CA LEU A 347 10.93 -19.09 11.26
C LEU A 347 12.00 -18.87 10.18
N VAL A 348 11.74 -19.33 8.95
CA VAL A 348 12.66 -19.15 7.80
C VAL A 348 12.89 -17.67 7.50
N SER A 349 11.84 -16.85 7.60
CA SER A 349 11.91 -15.41 7.36
C SER A 349 12.62 -14.63 8.44
N SER A 350 12.71 -15.17 9.65
CA SER A 350 13.48 -14.57 10.74
C SER A 350 14.99 -14.83 10.60
N ILE A 351 15.39 -15.92 9.94
CA ILE A 351 16.81 -16.23 9.67
C ILE A 351 17.47 -15.08 8.88
N GLY A 352 18.49 -14.45 9.45
CA GLY A 352 19.18 -13.31 8.85
C GLY A 352 18.32 -12.04 8.70
N ALA A 353 17.19 -11.94 9.40
CA ALA A 353 16.35 -10.74 9.38
C ALA A 353 17.11 -9.51 9.90
N SER A 354 17.94 -9.66 10.94
CA SER A 354 18.76 -8.58 11.50
C SER A 354 19.78 -8.03 10.48
N ARG A 355 20.47 -8.90 9.73
CA ARG A 355 21.39 -8.49 8.65
C ARG A 355 20.64 -7.71 7.56
N ARG A 356 19.45 -8.18 7.17
CA ARG A 356 18.61 -7.48 6.19
C ARG A 356 18.15 -6.12 6.71
N ARG A 357 17.61 -6.05 7.92
CA ARG A 357 17.20 -4.79 8.56
C ARG A 357 18.35 -3.78 8.59
N ARG A 358 19.56 -4.22 8.95
CA ARG A 358 20.76 -3.35 8.91
C ARG A 358 21.05 -2.83 7.50
N ARG A 359 21.03 -3.70 6.49
CA ARG A 359 21.26 -3.33 5.08
C ARG A 359 20.25 -2.31 4.54
N TYR A 360 19.01 -2.36 5.02
CA TYR A 360 17.96 -1.43 4.58
C TYR A 360 17.81 -0.20 5.49
N ARG A 361 18.45 -0.17 6.65
CA ARG A 361 18.38 0.95 7.61
C ARG A 361 18.83 2.26 6.97
N ASP A 362 19.96 2.22 6.27
CA ASP A 362 20.56 3.38 5.63
C ASP A 362 19.82 3.79 4.34
N LYS A 363 18.86 2.96 3.89
CA LYS A 363 18.00 3.23 2.72
C LYS A 363 16.65 3.81 3.11
N VAL A 364 16.34 3.94 4.40
CA VAL A 364 15.11 4.57 4.87
C VAL A 364 15.25 6.08 4.70
N SER A 365 14.37 6.68 3.90
CA SER A 365 14.31 8.13 3.74
C SER A 365 13.98 8.77 5.09
N GLN A 366 14.73 9.81 5.45
CA GLN A 366 14.46 10.56 6.68
C GLN A 366 13.05 11.15 6.64
N LEU A 367 12.35 11.06 7.76
CA LEU A 367 11.06 11.73 7.93
C LEU A 367 11.29 13.24 7.94
N LEU A 368 10.36 13.98 7.34
CA LEU A 368 10.37 15.43 7.44
C LEU A 368 10.16 15.85 8.91
N PRO A 369 10.74 16.97 9.36
CA PRO A 369 10.54 17.46 10.73
C PRO A 369 9.06 17.61 11.09
N GLU A 370 8.25 18.09 10.15
CA GLU A 370 6.80 18.22 10.32
C GLU A 370 6.11 16.85 10.46
N THR A 371 6.62 15.81 9.78
CA THR A 371 6.13 14.44 9.96
C THR A 371 6.42 13.94 11.35
N VAL A 372 7.63 14.18 11.88
CA VAL A 372 8.01 13.78 13.24
C VAL A 372 7.10 14.44 14.27
N ALA A 373 6.72 15.71 14.06
CA ALA A 373 5.78 16.42 14.93
C ALA A 373 4.35 15.84 14.94
N LEU A 374 3.98 15.02 13.95
CA LEU A 374 2.70 14.29 13.93
C LEU A 374 2.76 12.94 14.64
N LEU A 375 3.95 12.45 14.98
CA LEU A 375 4.10 11.17 15.66
C LEU A 375 3.85 11.34 17.17
N ARG A 376 3.32 10.30 17.83
CA ARG A 376 3.35 10.25 19.29
C ARG A 376 4.78 10.03 19.76
N GLU A 377 5.13 10.65 20.88
CA GLU A 377 6.36 10.29 21.57
C GLU A 377 6.34 8.80 21.88
N PRO A 378 7.49 8.10 21.74
CA PRO A 378 7.57 6.71 22.18
C PRO A 378 7.25 6.67 23.67
N GLU A 379 6.26 5.87 24.04
CA GLU A 379 6.01 5.55 25.44
C GLU A 379 7.31 4.95 26.00
N LEU A 380 7.93 5.63 26.96
CA LEU A 380 9.07 5.07 27.68
C LEU A 380 8.59 3.76 28.31
N PRO A 381 9.27 2.62 28.07
CA PRO A 381 8.91 1.41 28.77
C PRO A 381 9.05 1.70 30.27
N SER A 382 7.96 1.50 31.01
CA SER A 382 8.03 1.37 32.47
C SER A 382 9.13 0.35 32.78
N SER A 383 9.99 0.67 33.75
CA SER A 383 11.32 0.11 34.03
C SER A 383 11.44 -1.40 34.31
N ASN A 384 10.59 -2.25 33.74
CA ASN A 384 10.58 -3.71 33.92
C ASN A 384 10.73 -4.51 32.60
N ASP A 385 10.94 -3.86 31.45
CA ASP A 385 11.23 -4.56 30.19
C ASP A 385 12.72 -4.96 30.10
N GLU A 386 13.12 -5.92 30.94
CA GLU A 386 14.38 -6.65 30.72
C GLU A 386 14.22 -7.55 29.49
N VAL A 387 14.70 -7.05 28.35
CA VAL A 387 14.87 -7.85 27.13
C VAL A 387 15.95 -8.90 27.39
N TYR A 388 15.55 -10.10 27.80
CA TYR A 388 16.40 -11.28 27.75
C TYR A 388 16.61 -11.69 26.28
N GLY A 389 17.72 -11.22 25.73
CA GLY A 389 18.23 -11.55 24.41
C GLY A 389 19.74 -11.39 24.38
N SER A 390 20.42 -12.00 25.37
CA SER A 390 21.86 -12.22 25.34
C SER A 390 22.18 -13.16 24.18
N ASP A 391 22.77 -12.63 23.12
CA ASP A 391 23.60 -13.43 22.22
C ASP A 391 24.96 -12.75 22.09
N SER A 392 25.80 -13.00 23.09
CA SER A 392 27.23 -12.77 23.04
C SER A 392 27.87 -13.83 22.13
N GLY A 393 27.91 -13.55 20.84
CA GLY A 393 28.67 -14.30 19.84
C GLY A 393 29.68 -13.39 19.17
N SER A 394 30.88 -13.31 19.74
CA SER A 394 32.05 -12.80 19.04
C SER A 394 32.44 -13.80 17.95
N ASP A 395 32.20 -13.48 16.68
CA ASP A 395 32.87 -14.16 15.58
C ASP A 395 33.31 -13.15 14.54
N THR A 396 34.59 -12.80 14.64
CA THR A 396 35.38 -12.32 13.53
C THR A 396 35.56 -13.44 12.51
N SER A 397 34.83 -13.40 11.41
CA SER A 397 35.26 -14.07 10.18
C SER A 397 34.86 -13.24 8.96
N SER A 398 35.89 -12.74 8.28
CA SER A 398 35.81 -12.11 6.98
C SER A 398 35.63 -13.18 5.92
N CYS A 399 34.42 -13.28 5.36
CA CYS A 399 34.18 -14.02 4.12
C CYS A 399 33.59 -13.04 3.10
N SER A 400 34.46 -12.61 2.20
CA SER A 400 34.14 -11.90 0.97
C SER A 400 33.60 -12.91 -0.04
N ASP A 401 32.33 -12.76 -0.41
CA ASP A 401 31.77 -13.39 -1.60
C ASP A 401 31.31 -12.29 -2.56
N ASP A 402 32.12 -12.12 -3.60
CA ASP A 402 31.82 -11.39 -4.83
C ASP A 402 30.86 -12.23 -5.67
N ASP A 403 29.69 -11.68 -6.01
CA ASP A 403 28.86 -12.17 -7.12
C ASP A 403 28.85 -11.08 -8.20
N SER A 404 29.92 -11.09 -8.99
CA SER A 404 30.01 -10.45 -10.30
C SER A 404 29.49 -11.40 -11.38
N ASP A 405 28.26 -11.18 -11.84
CA ASP A 405 27.79 -11.79 -13.10
C ASP A 405 28.23 -10.92 -14.28
N SER A 406 29.37 -11.30 -14.84
CA SER A 406 29.95 -10.81 -16.08
C SER A 406 29.09 -11.19 -17.28
N SER A 407 28.77 -10.19 -18.09
CA SER A 407 28.42 -10.34 -19.50
C SER A 407 29.57 -10.98 -20.28
N CYS A 408 29.27 -11.96 -21.12
CA CYS A 408 29.73 -12.10 -22.51
C CYS A 408 29.55 -13.56 -22.96
N CYS A 409 28.84 -13.77 -24.07
CA CYS A 409 29.53 -13.99 -25.34
C CYS A 409 28.57 -13.89 -26.53
N SER A 410 29.15 -13.30 -27.56
CA SER A 410 28.69 -12.85 -28.87
C SER A 410 28.43 -13.97 -29.89
N ASP A 411 27.64 -13.60 -30.90
CA ASP A 411 27.72 -13.91 -32.35
C ASP A 411 28.18 -15.30 -32.80
N VAL A 412 27.25 -16.05 -33.43
CA VAL A 412 27.24 -16.37 -34.88
C VAL A 412 25.78 -16.40 -35.37
#